data_AF-A0A0B3AU07-F1
#
_entry.id   AF-A0A0B3AU07-F1
#
_cell.length_a   1.000
_cell.length_b   1.000
_cell.length_c   1.000
_cell.angle_alpha   90.00
_cell.angle_beta   90.00
_cell.angle_gamma   90.00
#
_symmetry.space_group_name_H-M   'P 1'
#
loop_
_entity.id
_entity.type
_entity.pdbx_description
1 polymer ?
#
loop_
_entity_poly.entity_id
_entity_poly.type
_entity_poly.pdbx_seq_one_letter_code
_entity_poly.pdbx_strand_id
1 'polypeptide(L)'
;MQLNYGISGEKILMSIRFVSIKFRTFLQSLFVENYLKIKTIIFREVNKTKSYEWILRIGIFGSFLGHGIFALAVKQSWIPYLTAVGFSESTAAALLPLIGTLDILVALFALFWPLRIVLIWATIWAFATALIRPIAGEPIWDFVERSANWAAPLALLAIQGFPKKAKDFLKK
;
A
#
# COMPACT_ATOMS: atom_id res chain seq x y z
N MET A 1 38.93 -29.98 -70.88
CA MET A 1 39.19 -29.29 -69.59
C MET A 1 37.86 -29.16 -68.88
N GLN A 2 37.46 -30.15 -68.08
CA GLN A 2 36.22 -30.09 -67.28
C GLN A 2 36.58 -29.63 -65.87
N LEU A 3 36.09 -28.46 -65.49
CA LEU A 3 36.26 -27.88 -64.15
C LEU A 3 35.33 -28.61 -63.18
N ASN A 4 35.92 -29.34 -62.24
CA ASN A 4 35.21 -30.14 -61.25
C ASN A 4 34.75 -29.24 -60.08
N TYR A 5 33.60 -28.58 -60.22
CA TYR A 5 33.00 -27.73 -59.18
C TYR A 5 32.16 -28.54 -58.17
N GLY A 6 32.69 -29.66 -57.67
CA GLY A 6 32.03 -30.46 -56.65
C GLY A 6 32.27 -29.88 -55.25
N ILE A 7 31.35 -29.06 -54.73
CA ILE A 7 31.32 -28.80 -53.28
C ILE A 7 30.97 -30.14 -52.61
N SER A 8 31.87 -30.70 -51.80
CA SER A 8 31.61 -31.97 -51.11
C SER A 8 30.41 -31.84 -50.18
N GLY A 9 29.58 -32.90 -50.10
CA GLY A 9 28.38 -32.92 -49.24
C GLY A 9 28.68 -32.59 -47.77
N GLU A 10 29.90 -32.88 -47.29
CA GLU A 10 30.37 -32.50 -45.96
C GLU A 10 30.47 -30.98 -45.73
N LYS A 11 30.89 -30.20 -46.74
CA LYS A 11 30.95 -28.72 -46.63
C LYS A 11 29.54 -28.12 -46.51
N ILE A 12 28.57 -28.71 -47.21
CA ILE A 12 27.16 -28.30 -47.13
C ILE A 12 26.59 -28.63 -45.74
N LEU A 13 26.81 -29.85 -45.24
CA LEU A 13 26.37 -30.28 -43.92
C LEU A 13 26.98 -29.45 -42.78
N MET A 14 28.27 -29.10 -42.88
CA MET A 14 28.92 -28.20 -41.91
C MET A 14 28.31 -26.80 -41.92
N SER A 15 28.00 -26.25 -43.10
CA SER A 15 27.38 -24.92 -43.22
C SER A 15 25.97 -24.90 -42.62
N ILE A 16 25.15 -25.93 -42.87
CA ILE A 16 23.81 -26.07 -42.29
C ILE A 16 23.88 -26.19 -40.76
N ARG A 17 24.80 -26.99 -40.22
CA ARG A 17 25.04 -27.08 -38.77
C ARG A 17 25.46 -25.75 -38.18
N PHE A 18 26.33 -25.01 -38.86
CA PHE A 18 26.79 -23.71 -38.38
C PHE A 18 25.66 -22.66 -38.36
N VAL A 19 24.82 -22.63 -39.39
CA VAL A 19 23.63 -21.78 -39.45
C VAL A 19 22.63 -22.16 -38.37
N SER A 20 22.38 -23.45 -38.14
CA SER A 20 21.44 -23.90 -37.10
C SER A 20 21.93 -23.61 -35.69
N ILE A 21 23.24 -23.74 -35.43
CA ILE A 21 23.86 -23.35 -34.15
C ILE A 21 23.72 -21.83 -33.95
N LYS A 22 24.08 -21.02 -34.95
CA LYS A 22 23.95 -19.55 -34.87
C LYS A 22 22.50 -19.12 -34.63
N PHE A 23 21.56 -19.73 -35.33
CA PHE A 23 20.14 -19.45 -35.17
C PHE A 23 19.64 -19.84 -33.78
N ARG A 24 20.05 -21.00 -33.25
CA ARG A 24 19.74 -21.43 -31.89
C ARG A 24 20.28 -20.47 -30.84
N THR A 25 21.55 -20.05 -30.96
CA THR A 25 22.15 -19.09 -30.04
C THR A 25 21.47 -17.73 -30.10
N PHE A 26 21.05 -17.28 -31.29
CA PHE A 26 20.31 -16.04 -31.47
C PHE A 26 18.91 -16.08 -30.82
N LEU A 27 18.15 -17.17 -31.01
CA LEU A 27 16.87 -17.35 -30.33
C LEU A 27 17.05 -17.42 -28.80
N GLN A 28 18.11 -18.08 -28.33
CA GLN A 28 18.41 -18.17 -26.92
C GLN A 28 18.79 -16.81 -26.32
N SER A 29 19.54 -15.96 -27.04
CA SER A 29 19.85 -14.60 -26.58
C SER A 29 18.60 -13.72 -26.52
N LEU A 30 17.74 -13.78 -27.54
CA LEU A 30 16.43 -13.08 -27.53
C LEU A 30 15.55 -13.50 -26.36
N PHE A 31 15.51 -14.80 -26.05
CA PHE A 31 14.75 -15.30 -24.90
C PHE A 31 15.32 -14.79 -23.58
N VAL A 32 16.65 -14.84 -23.40
CA VAL A 32 17.33 -14.38 -22.17
C VAL A 32 17.16 -12.87 -21.98
N GLU A 33 17.33 -12.06 -23.04
CA GLU A 33 17.13 -10.61 -22.98
C GLU A 33 15.69 -10.26 -22.58
N ASN A 34 14.70 -10.90 -23.20
CA ASN A 34 13.30 -10.67 -22.87
C ASN A 34 12.99 -11.10 -21.43
N TYR A 35 13.50 -12.24 -20.98
CA TYR A 35 13.35 -12.71 -19.61
C TYR A 35 13.95 -11.72 -18.60
N LEU A 36 15.18 -11.26 -18.82
CA LEU A 36 15.85 -10.30 -17.94
C LEU A 36 15.12 -8.95 -17.91
N LYS A 37 14.63 -8.48 -19.05
CA LYS A 37 13.84 -7.25 -19.14
C LYS A 37 12.55 -7.35 -18.34
N ILE A 38 11.79 -8.43 -18.49
CA ILE A 38 10.55 -8.69 -17.74
C ILE A 38 10.85 -8.79 -16.24
N LYS A 39 11.88 -9.55 -15.84
CA LYS A 39 12.28 -9.70 -14.44
C LYS A 39 12.65 -8.35 -13.81
N THR A 40 13.35 -7.50 -14.56
CA THR A 40 13.73 -6.16 -14.11
C THR A 40 12.52 -5.26 -13.89
N ILE A 41 11.55 -5.29 -14.82
CA ILE A 41 10.28 -4.54 -14.69
C ILE A 41 9.51 -5.00 -13.46
N ILE A 42 9.31 -6.32 -13.30
CA ILE A 42 8.59 -6.89 -12.15
C ILE A 42 9.27 -6.49 -10.83
N PHE A 43 10.60 -6.66 -10.74
CA PHE A 43 11.36 -6.31 -9.55
C PHE A 43 11.22 -4.81 -9.20
N ARG A 44 11.28 -3.93 -10.21
CA ARG A 44 11.10 -2.49 -10.03
C ARG A 44 9.71 -2.16 -9.50
N GLU A 45 8.66 -2.73 -10.08
CA GLU A 45 7.28 -2.47 -9.65
C GLU A 45 7.01 -3.01 -8.24
N VAL A 46 7.50 -4.22 -7.92
CA VAL A 46 7.40 -4.77 -6.55
C VAL A 46 8.09 -3.87 -5.52
N ASN A 47 9.27 -3.35 -5.82
CA ASN A 47 9.99 -2.46 -4.91
C ASN A 47 9.30 -1.09 -4.75
N LYS A 48 8.73 -0.53 -5.82
CA LYS A 48 7.93 0.69 -5.75
C LYS A 48 6.73 0.50 -4.83
N THR A 49 5.96 -0.57 -5.00
CA THR A 49 4.81 -0.87 -4.14
C THR A 49 5.21 -0.97 -2.68
N LYS A 50 6.32 -1.66 -2.37
CA LYS A 50 6.87 -1.71 -1.01
C LYS A 50 7.24 -0.32 -0.47
N SER A 51 7.81 0.55 -1.30
CA SER A 51 8.13 1.92 -0.92
C SER A 51 6.88 2.73 -0.57
N TYR A 52 5.83 2.65 -1.39
CA TYR A 52 4.57 3.36 -1.13
C TYR A 52 3.88 2.86 0.14
N GLU A 53 3.88 1.55 0.37
CA GLU A 53 3.36 0.99 1.61
C GLU A 53 4.07 1.57 2.83
N TRP A 54 5.40 1.63 2.84
CA TRP A 54 6.14 2.18 3.99
C TRP A 54 5.85 3.65 4.24
N ILE A 55 5.76 4.46 3.18
CA ILE A 55 5.39 5.88 3.28
C ILE A 55 4.00 6.01 3.93
N LEU A 56 3.02 5.23 3.47
CA LEU A 56 1.67 5.26 4.01
C LEU A 56 1.62 4.79 5.47
N ARG A 57 2.34 3.73 5.82
CA ARG A 57 2.42 3.23 7.21
C ARG A 57 2.95 4.30 8.16
N ILE A 58 4.01 5.01 7.76
CA ILE A 58 4.59 6.11 8.56
C ILE A 58 3.58 7.25 8.70
N GLY A 59 2.89 7.63 7.62
CA GLY A 59 1.85 8.65 7.66
C GLY A 59 0.68 8.30 8.58
N ILE A 60 0.16 7.07 8.47
CA ILE A 60 -0.91 6.56 9.34
C ILE A 60 -0.44 6.52 10.79
N PHE A 61 0.76 5.99 11.04
CA PHE A 61 1.36 5.95 12.37
C PHE A 61 1.46 7.34 12.99
N GLY A 62 2.03 8.32 12.27
CA GLY A 62 2.17 9.68 12.78
C GLY A 62 0.84 10.35 13.08
N SER A 63 -0.14 10.21 12.18
CA SER A 63 -1.49 10.75 12.38
C SER A 63 -2.16 10.16 13.62
N PHE A 64 -2.25 8.83 13.69
CA PHE A 64 -2.95 8.16 14.79
C PHE A 64 -2.20 8.27 16.13
N LEU A 65 -0.87 8.23 16.13
CA LEU A 65 -0.09 8.43 17.35
C LEU A 65 -0.32 9.84 17.90
N GLY A 66 -0.22 10.88 17.05
CA GLY A 66 -0.45 12.25 17.47
C GLY A 66 -1.85 12.46 18.03
N HIS A 67 -2.87 11.93 17.35
CA HIS A 67 -4.25 11.99 17.84
C HIS A 67 -4.43 11.23 19.15
N GLY A 68 -3.83 10.04 19.25
CA GLY A 68 -3.89 9.21 20.43
C GLY A 68 -3.28 9.88 21.66
N ILE A 69 -2.14 10.56 21.52
CA ILE A 69 -1.51 11.33 22.60
C ILE A 69 -2.40 12.51 23.03
N PHE A 70 -3.00 13.26 22.10
CA PHE A 70 -3.91 14.35 22.45
C PHE A 70 -5.19 13.87 23.14
N ALA A 71 -5.73 12.73 22.72
CA ALA A 71 -6.89 12.11 23.36
C ALA A 71 -6.57 11.56 24.75
N LEU A 72 -5.41 10.90 24.94
CA LEU A 72 -4.93 10.49 26.27
C LEU A 72 -4.75 11.67 27.22
N ALA A 73 -4.26 12.80 26.70
CA ALA A 73 -4.11 14.04 27.46
C ALA A 73 -5.45 14.77 27.71
N VAL A 74 -6.58 14.18 27.30
CA VAL A 74 -7.93 14.77 27.44
C VAL A 74 -7.94 16.20 26.89
N LYS A 75 -7.51 16.37 25.64
CA LYS A 75 -7.48 17.69 24.99
C LYS A 75 -8.85 18.35 25.08
N GLN A 76 -8.93 19.44 25.85
CA GLN A 76 -10.20 20.07 26.22
C GLN A 76 -11.00 20.54 24.99
N SER A 77 -10.31 21.01 23.95
CA SER A 77 -10.96 21.42 22.70
C SER A 77 -11.61 20.26 21.93
N TRP A 78 -11.45 19.01 22.37
CA TRP A 78 -12.07 17.83 21.76
C TRP A 78 -13.35 17.36 22.44
N ILE A 79 -13.60 17.85 23.67
CA ILE A 79 -14.86 17.58 24.38
C ILE A 79 -16.08 18.03 23.56
N PRO A 80 -16.10 19.23 22.94
CA PRO A 80 -17.24 19.69 22.13
C PRO A 80 -17.60 18.75 20.97
N TYR A 81 -16.63 18.01 20.41
CA TYR A 81 -16.91 17.07 19.33
C TYR A 81 -17.71 15.87 19.82
N LEU A 82 -17.42 15.36 21.02
CA LEU A 82 -18.17 14.25 21.60
C LEU A 82 -19.54 14.73 22.10
N THR A 83 -19.63 15.94 22.65
CA THR A 83 -20.93 16.48 23.08
C THR A 83 -21.84 16.82 21.90
N ALA A 84 -21.28 17.23 20.75
CA ALA A 84 -22.04 17.45 19.52
C ALA A 84 -22.73 16.18 18.99
N VAL A 85 -22.23 15.00 19.35
CA VAL A 85 -22.85 13.70 19.00
C VAL A 85 -23.64 13.07 20.15
N GLY A 86 -23.91 13.82 21.22
CA GLY A 86 -24.87 13.46 22.27
C GLY A 86 -24.28 12.96 23.60
N PHE A 87 -22.96 12.98 23.78
CA PHE A 87 -22.35 12.63 25.08
C PHE A 87 -22.41 13.80 26.07
N SER A 88 -22.47 13.52 27.38
CA SER A 88 -22.22 14.54 28.39
C SER A 88 -20.73 14.91 28.42
N GLU A 89 -20.37 16.10 28.91
CA GLU A 89 -18.96 16.50 29.06
C GLU A 89 -18.16 15.53 29.93
N SER A 90 -18.75 15.07 31.03
CA SER A 90 -18.13 14.08 31.93
C SER A 90 -17.86 12.75 31.22
N THR A 91 -18.80 12.29 30.39
CA THR A 91 -18.66 11.07 29.60
C THR A 91 -17.61 11.28 28.50
N ALA A 92 -17.62 12.43 27.81
CA ALA A 92 -16.65 12.77 26.80
C ALA A 92 -15.21 12.77 27.35
N ALA A 93 -14.99 13.41 28.50
CA ALA A 93 -13.70 13.43 29.18
C ALA A 93 -13.23 12.02 29.59
N ALA A 94 -14.15 11.14 30.01
CA ALA A 94 -13.84 9.75 30.34
C ALA A 94 -13.56 8.87 29.10
N LEU A 95 -14.20 9.16 27.96
CA LEU A 95 -14.02 8.42 26.71
C LEU A 95 -12.73 8.79 25.98
N LEU A 96 -12.26 10.04 26.10
CA LEU A 96 -11.08 10.51 25.39
C LEU A 96 -9.82 9.63 25.65
N PRO A 97 -9.48 9.23 26.88
CA PRO A 97 -8.36 8.31 27.11
C PRO A 97 -8.52 6.93 26.46
N LEU A 98 -9.76 6.41 26.41
CA LEU A 98 -10.04 5.12 25.75
C LEU A 98 -9.86 5.23 24.24
N ILE A 99 -10.38 6.31 23.64
CA ILE A 99 -10.16 6.66 22.23
C ILE A 99 -8.67 6.80 21.95
N GLY A 100 -7.95 7.50 22.81
CA GLY A 100 -6.51 7.72 22.63
C GLY A 100 -5.70 6.42 22.68
N THR A 101 -6.09 5.50 23.56
CA THR A 101 -5.50 4.16 23.62
C THR A 101 -5.74 3.38 22.33
N LEU A 102 -6.98 3.39 21.81
CA LEU A 102 -7.32 2.75 20.54
C LEU A 102 -6.53 3.34 19.37
N ASP A 103 -6.39 4.67 19.31
CA ASP A 103 -5.64 5.34 18.25
C ASP A 103 -4.15 4.94 18.29
N ILE A 104 -3.54 4.82 19.47
CA ILE A 104 -2.16 4.34 19.61
C ILE A 104 -2.03 2.88 19.15
N LEU A 105 -2.98 2.02 19.49
CA LEU A 105 -2.98 0.64 18.98
C LEU A 105 -3.04 0.62 17.46
N VAL A 106 -3.95 1.39 16.85
CA VAL A 106 -4.06 1.51 15.39
C VAL A 106 -2.75 2.00 14.79
N ALA A 107 -2.09 2.99 15.39
CA ALA A 107 -0.79 3.48 14.94
C ALA A 107 0.26 2.36 14.91
N LEU A 108 0.40 1.62 16.01
CA LEU A 108 1.39 0.53 16.12
C LEU A 108 1.08 -0.62 15.14
N PHE A 109 -0.18 -1.01 15.02
CA PHE A 109 -0.59 -2.02 14.04
C PHE A 109 -0.30 -1.54 12.62
N ALA A 110 -0.70 -0.32 12.25
CA ALA A 110 -0.40 0.21 10.91
C ALA A 110 1.09 0.19 10.58
N LEU A 111 1.96 0.50 11.56
CA LEU A 111 3.41 0.49 11.35
C LEU A 111 3.97 -0.93 11.15
N PHE A 112 3.68 -1.84 12.07
CA PHE A 112 4.33 -3.17 12.11
C PHE A 112 3.53 -4.26 11.39
N TRP A 113 2.22 -4.32 11.64
CA TRP A 113 1.29 -5.33 11.11
C TRP A 113 0.03 -4.65 10.56
N PRO A 114 0.06 -4.02 9.36
CA PRO A 114 -1.09 -3.35 8.80
C PRO A 114 -2.09 -4.37 8.29
N LEU A 115 -2.80 -4.98 9.25
CA LEU A 115 -3.88 -5.91 9.01
C LEU A 115 -5.02 -5.16 8.33
N ARG A 116 -5.65 -5.76 7.33
CA ARG A 116 -6.76 -5.12 6.59
C ARG A 116 -7.89 -4.65 7.51
N ILE A 117 -8.22 -5.44 8.54
CA ILE A 117 -9.24 -5.04 9.53
C ILE A 117 -8.88 -3.74 10.25
N VAL A 118 -7.60 -3.55 10.60
CA VAL A 118 -7.12 -2.33 11.25
C VAL A 118 -7.20 -1.15 10.29
N LEU A 119 -6.82 -1.33 9.02
CA LEU A 119 -6.89 -0.27 8.03
C LEU A 119 -8.32 0.14 7.68
N ILE A 120 -9.25 -0.83 7.64
CA ILE A 120 -10.68 -0.57 7.49
C ILE A 120 -11.19 0.26 8.67
N TRP A 121 -10.88 -0.19 9.90
CA TRP A 121 -11.24 0.56 11.10
C TRP A 121 -10.66 1.98 11.08
N ALA A 122 -9.35 2.11 10.81
CA ALA A 122 -8.67 3.39 10.73
C ALA A 122 -9.33 4.34 9.72
N THR A 123 -9.70 3.83 8.54
CA THR A 123 -10.39 4.61 7.51
C THR A 123 -11.74 5.12 8.00
N ILE A 124 -12.58 4.22 8.53
CA ILE A 124 -13.93 4.56 8.99
C ILE A 124 -13.87 5.52 10.18
N TRP A 125 -13.00 5.23 11.14
CA TRP A 125 -12.84 6.00 12.37
C TRP A 125 -12.30 7.41 12.10
N ALA A 126 -11.24 7.53 11.30
CA ALA A 126 -10.69 8.84 10.93
C ALA A 126 -11.68 9.65 10.08
N PHE A 127 -12.46 9.00 9.22
CA PHE A 127 -13.51 9.67 8.44
C PHE A 127 -14.61 10.20 9.35
N ALA A 128 -15.13 9.36 10.26
CA ALA A 128 -16.18 9.74 11.20
C ALA A 128 -15.72 10.89 12.10
N THR A 129 -14.53 10.79 12.71
CA THR A 129 -14.00 11.83 13.61
C THR A 129 -13.69 13.15 12.90
N ALA A 130 -13.28 13.11 11.62
CA ALA A 130 -13.18 14.32 10.80
C ALA A 130 -14.56 14.91 10.49
N LEU A 131 -15.56 14.09 10.23
CA LEU A 131 -16.93 14.53 9.90
C LEU A 131 -17.64 15.15 11.11
N ILE A 132 -17.23 14.81 12.34
CA ILE A 132 -17.77 15.46 13.55
C ILE A 132 -17.46 16.97 13.55
N ARG A 133 -16.41 17.44 12.88
CA ARG A 133 -16.03 18.88 12.90
C ARG A 133 -17.14 19.79 12.40
N PRO A 134 -17.66 19.61 11.17
CA PRO A 134 -18.81 20.37 10.72
C PRO A 134 -20.07 20.13 11.55
N ILE A 135 -20.27 18.93 12.11
CA ILE A 135 -21.41 18.65 13.00
C ILE A 135 -21.33 19.47 14.29
N ALA A 136 -20.12 19.70 14.81
CA ALA A 136 -19.86 20.52 15.99
C ALA A 136 -19.83 22.03 15.69
N GLY A 137 -20.12 22.46 14.46
CA GLY A 137 -20.17 23.87 14.05
C GLY A 137 -18.86 24.43 13.48
N GLU A 138 -17.84 23.60 13.26
CA GLU A 138 -16.63 24.03 12.54
C GLU A 138 -16.88 24.13 11.02
N PRO A 139 -16.09 24.90 10.27
CA PRO A 139 -16.18 24.94 8.81
C PRO A 139 -16.02 23.55 8.17
N ILE A 140 -16.71 23.30 7.04
CA ILE A 140 -16.52 22.05 6.26
C ILE A 140 -15.06 21.84 5.82
N TRP A 141 -14.29 22.92 5.74
CA TRP A 141 -12.86 22.87 5.41
C TRP A 141 -12.04 22.11 6.44
N ASP A 142 -12.45 22.06 7.71
CA ASP A 142 -11.79 21.26 8.73
C ASP A 142 -11.89 19.75 8.44
N PHE A 143 -13.01 19.30 7.86
CA PHE A 143 -13.14 17.93 7.36
C PHE A 143 -12.24 17.69 6.14
N VAL A 144 -12.22 18.64 5.20
CA VAL A 144 -11.42 18.52 3.96
C VAL A 144 -9.91 18.51 4.25
N GLU A 145 -9.44 19.38 5.14
CA GLU A 145 -8.03 19.45 5.58
C GLU A 145 -7.58 18.11 6.17
N ARG A 146 -8.48 17.43 6.90
CA ARG A 146 -8.22 16.12 7.54
C ARG A 146 -8.42 14.93 6.60
N SER A 147 -8.68 15.16 5.32
CA SER A 147 -8.89 14.08 4.33
C SER A 147 -7.72 13.09 4.27
N ALA A 148 -6.49 13.57 4.45
CA ALA A 148 -5.29 12.73 4.50
C ALA A 148 -5.37 11.65 5.61
N ASN A 149 -6.03 11.93 6.73
CA ASN A 149 -6.09 11.05 7.89
C ASN A 149 -6.85 9.74 7.60
N TRP A 150 -7.94 9.81 6.80
CA TRP A 150 -8.72 8.63 6.40
C TRP A 150 -8.35 8.13 5.01
N ALA A 151 -7.84 8.97 4.12
CA ALA A 151 -7.40 8.55 2.80
C ALA A 151 -6.11 7.72 2.84
N ALA A 152 -5.17 8.01 3.76
CA ALA A 152 -3.93 7.24 3.89
C ALA A 152 -4.15 5.74 4.24
N PRO A 153 -4.93 5.37 5.28
CA PRO A 153 -5.22 3.97 5.55
C PRO A 153 -6.05 3.30 4.43
N LEU A 154 -6.94 4.05 3.77
CA LEU A 154 -7.70 3.55 2.62
C LEU A 154 -6.78 3.24 1.43
N ALA A 155 -5.82 4.11 1.14
CA ALA A 155 -4.84 3.90 0.08
C ALA A 155 -3.97 2.67 0.36
N LEU A 156 -3.54 2.49 1.62
CA LEU A 156 -2.77 1.30 2.01
C LEU A 156 -3.60 0.03 1.86
N LEU A 157 -4.87 0.06 2.28
CA LEU A 157 -5.81 -1.04 2.08
C LEU A 157 -6.05 -1.36 0.60
N ALA A 158 -6.13 -0.34 -0.26
CA ALA A 158 -6.30 -0.52 -1.69
C ALA A 158 -5.07 -1.19 -2.34
N ILE A 159 -3.85 -0.82 -1.91
CA ILE A 159 -2.60 -1.45 -2.34
C ILE A 159 -2.55 -2.93 -1.92
N GLN A 160 -2.99 -3.25 -0.69
CA GLN A 160 -3.08 -4.63 -0.19
C GLN A 160 -4.22 -5.43 -0.84
N GLY A 161 -5.22 -4.74 -1.39
CA GLY A 161 -6.46 -5.26 -1.93
C GLY A 161 -7.52 -5.48 -0.84
N PHE A 162 -8.77 -5.13 -1.17
CA PHE A 162 -9.91 -5.28 -0.26
C PHE A 162 -10.20 -6.75 0.09
N PRO A 163 -10.59 -7.06 1.35
CA PRO A 163 -10.91 -8.43 1.74
C PRO A 163 -12.15 -8.94 0.99
N LYS A 164 -12.09 -10.18 0.50
CA LYS A 164 -13.22 -10.85 -0.18
C LYS A 164 -13.80 -12.01 0.64
N LYS A 165 -13.01 -12.53 1.59
CA LYS A 165 -13.37 -13.62 2.50
C LYS A 165 -12.97 -13.25 3.93
N ALA A 166 -13.59 -13.88 4.93
CA ALA A 166 -13.31 -13.60 6.35
C ALA A 166 -11.80 -13.71 6.71
N LYS A 167 -11.10 -14.69 6.16
CA LYS A 167 -9.65 -14.85 6.38
C LYS A 167 -8.79 -13.72 5.83
N ASP A 168 -9.30 -12.91 4.91
CA ASP A 168 -8.54 -11.82 4.31
C ASP A 168 -8.41 -10.63 5.26
N PHE A 169 -9.30 -10.49 6.24
CA PHE A 169 -9.27 -9.39 7.22
C PHE A 169 -7.99 -9.37 8.08
N LEU A 170 -7.38 -10.55 8.29
CA LEU A 170 -6.14 -10.72 9.04
C LEU A 170 -4.90 -10.75 8.15
N LYS A 171 -5.04 -10.51 6.83
CA LYS A 171 -3.89 -10.42 5.93
C LYS A 171 -3.27 -9.03 5.96
N LYS A 172 -1.99 -9.01 5.60
CA LYS A 172 -1.19 -7.82 5.31
C LYS A 172 -1.21 -7.52 3.82
#